data_AF-A0A9P3YU88-F1
#
_entry.id   AF-A0A9P3YU88-F1
#
_cell.length_a   1.000
_cell.length_b   1.000
_cell.length_c   1.000
_cell.angle_alpha   90.00
_cell.angle_beta   90.00
_cell.angle_gamma   90.00
#
_symmetry.space_group_name_H-M   'P 1'
#
loop_
_entity.id
_entity.type
_entity.pdbx_description
1 polymer ?
#
loop_
_entity_poly.entity_id
_entity_poly.type
_entity_poly.pdbx_seq_one_letter_code
_entity_poly.pdbx_strand_id
1 'polypeptide(L)'
;MYYVYKYINQDTEECLYVGKTENICDRHASHLSNKKENWCNKNLRLEYMELDNKYTMDFYEIYLINKLEPKFNITGKGEMDIAKTSFSYNGQWVIYLERDLMSSLASKRYGINYEVNAKMLGIMRKLKKISSNEEIFIGNENIKIRYSFEITLEGIELEPCIMSVAYKTLKESVVGTAISVKREYISENVCLIIDSIFLNEIMKDPLMSKSDIKDLNSQVNDILKIIGVDCEWDKLSDYCNANS
;
A
#
# COMPACT_ATOMS: atom_id res chain seq x y z
N MET A 1 -28.18 0.50 -4.97
CA MET A 1 -27.92 1.68 -5.83
C MET A 1 -27.22 1.18 -7.08
N TYR A 2 -27.46 1.79 -8.23
CA TYR A 2 -26.87 1.37 -9.50
C TYR A 2 -26.09 2.52 -10.08
N TYR A 3 -24.86 2.26 -10.53
CA TYR A 3 -23.97 3.29 -11.04
C TYR A 3 -23.39 2.89 -12.39
N VAL A 4 -23.34 3.84 -13.31
CA VAL A 4 -22.43 3.80 -14.45
C VAL A 4 -21.31 4.80 -14.18
N TYR A 5 -20.09 4.47 -14.57
CA TYR A 5 -18.94 5.32 -14.34
C TYR A 5 -18.00 5.31 -15.53
N LYS A 6 -17.18 6.35 -15.62
CA LYS A 6 -16.13 6.49 -16.64
C LYS A 6 -14.85 7.05 -16.03
N TYR A 7 -13.72 6.58 -16.53
CA TYR A 7 -12.42 7.17 -16.28
C TYR A 7 -12.01 8.06 -17.43
N ILE A 8 -11.60 9.29 -17.11
CA ILE A 8 -11.25 10.33 -18.08
C ILE A 8 -9.81 10.74 -17.84
N ASN A 9 -9.07 10.89 -18.94
CA ASN A 9 -7.76 11.53 -18.92
C ASN A 9 -7.94 13.03 -18.68
N GLN A 10 -7.38 13.56 -17.59
CA GLN A 10 -7.52 14.98 -17.24
C GLN A 10 -6.86 15.93 -18.26
N ASP A 11 -5.82 15.49 -18.95
CA ASP A 11 -5.07 16.33 -19.89
C ASP A 11 -5.77 16.42 -21.26
N THR A 12 -6.38 15.31 -21.69
CA THR A 12 -6.96 15.19 -23.04
C THR A 12 -8.49 15.21 -23.06
N GLU A 13 -9.13 15.11 -21.90
CA GLU A 13 -10.57 14.90 -21.74
C GLU A 13 -11.11 13.62 -22.43
N GLU A 14 -10.21 12.70 -22.81
CA GLU A 14 -10.55 11.43 -23.44
C GLU A 14 -11.15 10.44 -22.43
N CYS A 15 -12.26 9.80 -22.80
CA CYS A 15 -12.84 8.71 -22.03
C CYS A 15 -12.04 7.41 -22.25
N LEU A 16 -11.34 6.94 -21.22
CA LEU A 16 -10.44 5.80 -21.30
C LEU A 16 -11.12 4.47 -20.99
N TYR A 17 -12.14 4.48 -20.12
CA TYR A 17 -12.87 3.30 -19.69
C TYR A 17 -14.27 3.67 -19.23
N VAL A 18 -15.24 2.79 -19.45
CA VAL A 18 -16.62 2.86 -18.94
C VAL A 18 -16.93 1.54 -18.23
N GLY A 19 -17.63 1.61 -17.10
CA GLY A 19 -18.11 0.41 -16.43
C GLY A 19 -19.36 0.68 -15.58
N LYS A 20 -19.82 -0.38 -14.92
CA LYS A 20 -20.95 -0.33 -13.99
C LYS A 20 -20.67 -0.98 -12.65
N THR A 21 -21.42 -0.56 -11.63
CA THR A 21 -21.28 -1.12 -10.27
C THR A 21 -22.47 -0.78 -9.40
N GLU A 22 -22.67 -1.55 -8.33
CA GLU A 22 -23.62 -1.22 -7.25
C GLU A 22 -22.95 -0.48 -6.08
N ASN A 23 -21.61 -0.42 -6.11
CA ASN A 23 -20.80 0.28 -5.13
C ASN A 23 -19.60 0.95 -5.83
N ILE A 24 -19.62 2.27 -5.95
CA ILE A 24 -18.61 3.03 -6.67
C ILE A 24 -17.25 3.04 -5.95
N CYS A 25 -17.24 3.12 -4.61
CA CYS A 25 -16.01 3.12 -3.83
C CYS A 25 -15.27 1.79 -3.95
N ASP A 26 -15.99 0.67 -3.81
CA ASP A 26 -15.39 -0.66 -3.90
C ASP A 26 -14.87 -0.96 -5.30
N ARG A 27 -15.61 -0.52 -6.32
CA ARG A 27 -15.20 -0.69 -7.71
C ARG A 27 -13.97 0.13 -8.03
N HIS A 28 -13.93 1.41 -7.64
CA HIS A 28 -12.78 2.28 -7.88
C HIS A 28 -11.52 1.72 -7.21
N ALA A 29 -11.64 1.32 -5.96
CA ALA A 29 -10.52 0.79 -5.20
C ALA A 29 -10.07 -0.61 -5.69
N SER A 30 -11.00 -1.42 -6.20
CA SER A 30 -10.67 -2.66 -6.91
C SER A 30 -9.80 -2.39 -8.14
N HIS A 31 -10.13 -1.37 -8.95
CA HIS A 31 -9.33 -0.99 -10.11
C HIS A 31 -7.92 -0.51 -9.72
N LEU A 32 -7.83 0.42 -8.75
CA LEU A 32 -6.54 0.96 -8.28
C LEU A 32 -5.60 -0.13 -7.73
N SER A 33 -6.14 -1.16 -7.08
CA SER A 33 -5.37 -2.27 -6.52
C SER A 33 -5.16 -3.43 -7.50
N ASN A 34 -5.68 -3.36 -8.73
CA ASN A 34 -5.58 -4.44 -9.71
C ASN A 34 -4.31 -4.32 -10.57
N LYS A 35 -3.31 -5.15 -10.27
CA LYS A 35 -2.04 -5.19 -11.01
C LYS A 35 -2.21 -5.51 -12.51
N LYS A 36 -3.34 -6.08 -12.94
CA LYS A 36 -3.63 -6.35 -14.36
C LYS A 36 -4.17 -5.11 -15.10
N GLU A 37 -4.64 -4.10 -14.39
CA GLU A 37 -5.22 -2.87 -14.94
C GLU A 37 -4.28 -1.68 -14.72
N ASN A 38 -3.06 -1.78 -15.25
CA ASN A 38 -2.02 -0.76 -15.11
C ASN A 38 -2.41 0.63 -15.67
N TRP A 39 -3.48 0.70 -16.47
CA TRP A 39 -4.03 1.94 -16.99
C TRP A 39 -4.73 2.77 -15.90
N CYS A 40 -5.30 2.14 -14.87
CA CYS A 40 -6.04 2.84 -13.82
C CYS A 40 -5.07 3.37 -12.76
N ASN A 41 -5.04 4.68 -12.57
CA ASN A 41 -4.20 5.34 -11.57
C ASN A 41 -4.89 6.61 -11.03
N LYS A 42 -4.27 7.23 -10.03
CA LYS A 42 -4.83 8.41 -9.32
C LYS A 42 -4.91 9.69 -10.16
N ASN A 43 -4.25 9.75 -11.31
CA ASN A 43 -4.28 10.94 -12.18
C ASN A 43 -5.51 10.95 -13.09
N LEU A 44 -6.26 9.85 -13.17
CA LEU A 44 -7.50 9.79 -13.94
C LEU A 44 -8.66 10.40 -13.15
N ARG A 45 -9.51 11.18 -13.82
CA ARG A 45 -10.77 11.66 -13.24
C ARG A 45 -11.81 10.55 -13.35
N LEU A 46 -12.33 10.10 -12.22
CA LEU A 46 -13.48 9.19 -12.18
C LEU A 46 -14.77 10.03 -12.12
N GLU A 47 -15.66 9.82 -13.08
CA GLU A 47 -17.01 10.37 -13.06
C GLU A 47 -18.02 9.23 -12.97
N TYR A 48 -19.08 9.40 -12.19
CA TYR A 48 -20.16 8.41 -12.06
C TYR A 48 -21.53 9.07 -12.11
N MET A 49 -22.54 8.27 -12.40
CA MET A 49 -23.93 8.66 -12.40
C MET A 49 -24.75 7.57 -11.75
N GLU A 50 -25.63 7.94 -10.82
CA GLU A 50 -26.61 7.03 -10.22
C GLU A 50 -27.78 6.79 -11.16
N LEU A 51 -28.27 5.55 -11.19
CA LEU A 51 -29.42 5.12 -11.99
C LEU A 51 -30.47 4.42 -11.14
N ASP A 52 -31.71 4.53 -11.61
CA ASP A 52 -32.88 4.02 -10.89
C ASP A 52 -32.91 2.49 -10.74
N ASN A 53 -32.35 1.77 -11.72
CA ASN A 53 -32.44 0.32 -11.76
C ASN A 53 -31.31 -0.32 -12.58
N LYS A 54 -31.14 -1.63 -12.37
CA LYS A 54 -30.13 -2.47 -13.02
C LYS A 54 -30.24 -2.47 -14.55
N TYR A 55 -31.46 -2.51 -15.09
CA TYR A 55 -31.67 -2.57 -16.54
C TYR A 55 -31.16 -1.31 -17.23
N THR A 56 -31.49 -0.14 -16.68
CA THR A 56 -30.99 1.15 -17.19
C THR A 56 -29.46 1.21 -17.08
N MET A 57 -28.88 0.74 -15.97
CA MET A 57 -27.43 0.70 -15.78
C MET A 57 -26.75 -0.19 -16.83
N ASP A 58 -27.26 -1.40 -17.05
CA ASP A 58 -26.73 -2.35 -18.03
C ASP A 58 -26.81 -1.78 -19.45
N PHE A 59 -27.96 -1.20 -19.83
CA PHE A 59 -28.14 -0.59 -21.14
C PHE A 59 -27.21 0.61 -21.33
N TYR A 60 -27.13 1.49 -20.32
CA TYR A 60 -26.37 2.74 -20.44
C TYR A 60 -24.86 2.49 -20.49
N GLU A 61 -24.34 1.48 -19.77
CA GLU A 61 -22.95 1.04 -19.90
C GLU A 61 -22.61 0.67 -21.35
N ILE A 62 -23.39 -0.23 -21.97
CA ILE A 62 -23.15 -0.67 -23.35
C ILE A 62 -23.30 0.49 -24.34
N TYR A 63 -24.31 1.36 -24.14
CA TYR A 63 -24.48 2.55 -24.95
C TYR A 63 -23.26 3.46 -24.90
N LEU A 64 -22.72 3.73 -23.71
CA LEU A 64 -21.54 4.58 -23.54
C LEU A 64 -20.26 3.94 -24.10
N ILE A 65 -20.07 2.62 -23.93
CA ILE A 65 -18.93 1.90 -24.52
C ILE A 65 -18.92 2.05 -26.04
N ASN A 66 -20.06 1.89 -26.70
CA ASN A 66 -20.14 2.00 -28.16
C ASN A 66 -20.13 3.45 -28.64
N LYS A 67 -20.63 4.40 -27.84
CA LYS A 67 -20.66 5.82 -28.21
C LYS A 67 -19.30 6.51 -28.05
N LEU A 68 -18.57 6.17 -26.99
CA LEU A 68 -17.30 6.83 -26.62
C LEU A 68 -16.08 6.04 -27.07
N GLU A 69 -16.26 4.78 -27.48
CA GLU A 69 -15.22 3.84 -27.91
C GLU A 69 -13.97 3.80 -26.99
N PRO A 70 -14.15 3.74 -25.65
CA PRO A 70 -13.05 3.89 -24.71
C PRO A 70 -11.96 2.83 -24.92
N LYS A 71 -10.69 3.26 -24.86
CA LYS A 71 -9.53 2.44 -25.19
C LYS A 71 -9.46 1.12 -24.41
N PHE A 72 -9.75 1.14 -23.11
CA PHE A 72 -9.54 -0.01 -22.23
C PHE A 72 -10.77 -0.92 -22.07
N ASN A 73 -11.93 -0.59 -22.65
CA ASN A 73 -13.02 -1.55 -22.76
C ASN A 73 -12.73 -2.55 -23.89
N ILE A 74 -12.74 -3.83 -23.54
CA ILE A 74 -12.60 -4.94 -24.49
C ILE A 74 -13.98 -5.52 -24.83
N THR A 75 -14.80 -5.78 -23.81
CA THR A 75 -16.18 -6.27 -23.94
C THR A 75 -17.16 -5.13 -24.19
N GLY A 76 -18.30 -5.39 -24.85
CA GLY A 76 -19.33 -4.39 -25.12
C GLY A 76 -19.19 -3.67 -26.46
N LYS A 77 -17.99 -3.65 -27.06
CA LYS A 77 -17.73 -2.95 -28.32
C LYS A 77 -18.38 -3.66 -29.51
N GLY A 78 -19.05 -2.90 -30.37
CA GLY A 78 -19.79 -3.39 -31.53
C GLY A 78 -21.15 -4.02 -31.20
N GLU A 79 -21.54 -4.07 -29.92
CA GLU A 79 -22.80 -4.69 -29.49
C GLU A 79 -24.02 -3.80 -29.74
N MET A 80 -23.81 -2.51 -30.05
CA MET A 80 -24.89 -1.54 -30.29
C MET A 80 -24.61 -0.65 -31.50
N ASP A 81 -25.57 -0.55 -32.42
CA ASP A 81 -25.54 0.39 -33.54
C ASP A 81 -25.94 1.79 -33.06
N ILE A 82 -24.95 2.60 -32.70
CA ILE A 82 -25.16 3.96 -32.17
C ILE A 82 -25.75 4.91 -33.22
N ALA A 83 -25.58 4.63 -34.52
CA ALA A 83 -26.19 5.43 -35.57
C ALA A 83 -27.72 5.25 -35.61
N LYS A 84 -28.22 4.11 -35.15
CA LYS A 84 -29.66 3.80 -35.08
C LYS A 84 -30.24 3.86 -33.66
N THR A 85 -29.42 4.09 -32.65
CA THR A 85 -29.83 4.06 -31.25
C THR A 85 -29.75 5.44 -30.63
N SER A 86 -30.92 5.99 -30.24
CA SER A 86 -31.00 7.19 -29.42
C SER A 86 -31.31 6.82 -27.97
N PHE A 87 -30.53 7.37 -27.04
CA PHE A 87 -30.73 7.17 -25.61
C PHE A 87 -30.37 8.46 -24.88
N SER A 88 -31.26 8.88 -23.98
CA SER A 88 -31.04 10.02 -23.09
C SER A 88 -31.50 9.63 -21.69
N TYR A 89 -30.62 9.83 -20.70
CA TYR A 89 -30.95 9.66 -19.30
C TYR A 89 -30.77 10.99 -18.59
N ASN A 90 -31.76 11.41 -17.81
CA ASN A 90 -31.74 12.69 -17.10
C ASN A 90 -31.02 12.58 -15.75
N GLY A 91 -29.79 12.07 -15.78
CA GLY A 91 -28.93 11.97 -14.61
C GLY A 91 -27.80 12.99 -14.67
N GLN A 92 -27.24 13.32 -13.50
CA GLN A 92 -26.09 14.20 -13.40
C GLN A 92 -24.80 13.38 -13.19
N TRP A 93 -23.76 13.73 -13.94
CA TRP A 93 -22.42 13.20 -13.71
C TRP A 93 -21.83 13.86 -12.46
N VAL A 94 -21.34 13.04 -11.55
CA VAL A 94 -20.65 13.45 -10.34
C VAL A 94 -19.18 13.08 -10.48
N ILE A 95 -18.30 14.06 -10.22
CA ILE A 95 -16.86 13.81 -10.14
C ILE A 95 -16.58 13.15 -8.79
N TYR A 96 -15.99 11.96 -8.83
CA TYR A 96 -15.57 11.23 -7.65
C TYR A 96 -14.34 11.91 -7.02
N LEU A 97 -14.38 12.13 -5.71
CA LEU A 97 -13.28 12.79 -4.99
C LEU A 97 -12.54 11.78 -4.10
N GLU A 98 -11.22 11.92 -3.98
CA GLU A 98 -10.39 11.03 -3.15
C GLU A 98 -10.89 10.98 -1.68
N ARG A 99 -11.44 12.09 -1.16
CA ARG A 99 -12.04 12.12 0.18
C ARG A 99 -13.19 11.12 0.36
N ASP A 100 -13.96 10.84 -0.70
CA ASP A 100 -15.09 9.92 -0.66
C ASP A 100 -14.58 8.48 -0.53
N LEU A 101 -13.50 8.15 -1.25
CA LEU A 101 -12.78 6.89 -1.09
C LEU A 101 -12.25 6.73 0.34
N MET A 102 -11.51 7.72 0.82
CA MET A 102 -10.89 7.66 2.16
C MET A 102 -11.93 7.50 3.27
N SER A 103 -13.07 8.19 3.17
CA SER A 103 -14.17 8.04 4.13
C SER A 103 -14.74 6.60 4.15
N SER A 104 -14.90 6.00 2.97
CA SER A 104 -15.36 4.63 2.83
C SER A 104 -14.34 3.62 3.36
N LEU A 105 -13.05 3.80 3.05
CA LEU A 105 -11.97 2.96 3.55
C LEU A 105 -11.84 3.02 5.07
N ALA A 106 -11.92 4.22 5.66
CA ALA A 106 -11.91 4.41 7.11
C ALA A 106 -13.05 3.64 7.79
N SER A 107 -14.27 3.71 7.24
CA SER A 107 -15.42 2.93 7.75
C SER A 107 -15.20 1.41 7.70
N LYS A 108 -14.36 0.93 6.79
CA LYS A 108 -14.03 -0.50 6.61
C LYS A 108 -12.82 -0.95 7.45
N ARG A 109 -12.32 -0.08 8.32
CA ARG A 109 -11.10 -0.26 9.13
C ARG A 109 -9.87 -0.57 8.27
N TYR A 110 -9.78 0.05 7.09
CA TYR A 110 -8.55 0.06 6.30
C TYR A 110 -7.50 0.85 7.05
N GLY A 111 -6.25 0.38 7.04
CA GLY A 111 -5.15 1.09 7.71
C GLY A 111 -4.05 0.18 8.22
N ILE A 112 -3.18 0.78 9.02
CA ILE A 112 -1.99 0.16 9.58
C ILE A 112 -2.12 0.22 11.09
N ASN A 113 -1.97 -0.93 11.75
CA ASN A 113 -1.71 -0.99 13.19
C ASN A 113 -0.37 -1.66 13.40
N TYR A 114 0.36 -1.26 14.43
CA TYR A 114 1.62 -1.86 14.78
C TYR A 114 1.73 -2.05 16.28
N GLU A 115 2.44 -3.10 16.68
CA GLU A 115 2.76 -3.37 18.08
C GLU A 115 4.28 -3.41 18.23
N VAL A 116 4.77 -2.66 19.23
CA VAL A 116 6.20 -2.59 19.54
C VAL A 116 6.48 -3.32 20.84
N ASN A 117 7.40 -4.26 20.80
CA ASN A 117 7.91 -4.96 21.96
C ASN A 117 8.91 -4.06 22.72
N ALA A 118 8.38 -3.26 23.65
CA ALA A 118 9.18 -2.33 24.44
C ALA A 118 10.29 -3.02 25.27
N LYS A 119 10.06 -4.25 25.73
CA LYS A 119 11.08 -5.05 26.44
C LYS A 119 12.26 -5.34 25.49
N MET A 120 11.95 -5.81 24.28
CA MET A 120 12.98 -6.11 23.28
C MET A 120 13.72 -4.86 22.83
N LEU A 121 13.02 -3.74 22.63
CA LEU A 121 13.64 -2.45 22.33
C LEU A 121 14.64 -2.01 23.42
N GLY A 122 14.27 -2.20 24.70
CA GLY A 122 15.14 -1.93 25.83
C GLY A 122 16.37 -2.84 25.89
N ILE A 123 16.23 -4.13 25.56
CA ILE A 123 17.35 -5.07 25.47
C ILE A 123 18.28 -4.67 24.31
N MET A 124 17.75 -4.38 23.12
CA MET A 124 18.56 -3.97 21.97
C MET A 124 19.36 -2.70 22.24
N ARG A 125 18.76 -1.72 22.90
CA ARG A 125 19.47 -0.50 23.32
C ARG A 125 20.63 -0.79 24.28
N LYS A 126 20.49 -1.77 25.17
CA LYS A 126 21.58 -2.19 26.07
C LYS A 126 22.66 -2.94 25.30
N LEU A 127 22.27 -3.84 24.41
CA LEU A 127 23.18 -4.61 23.56
C LEU A 127 24.04 -3.70 22.67
N LYS A 128 23.44 -2.69 22.01
CA LYS A 128 24.18 -1.68 21.23
C LYS A 128 25.31 -1.01 22.02
N LYS A 129 25.10 -0.73 23.32
CA LYS A 129 26.10 -0.02 24.14
C LYS A 129 27.32 -0.87 24.48
N ILE A 130 27.16 -2.19 24.47
CA ILE A 130 28.21 -3.13 24.88
C ILE A 130 28.75 -3.95 23.69
N SER A 131 28.21 -3.73 22.48
CA SER A 131 28.72 -4.36 21.26
C SER A 131 30.12 -3.84 20.96
N SER A 132 31.03 -4.74 20.64
CA SER A 132 32.40 -4.41 20.23
C SER A 132 32.48 -3.96 18.78
N ASN A 133 31.57 -4.45 17.94
CA ASN A 133 31.49 -4.10 16.53
C ASN A 133 30.03 -4.05 16.04
N GLU A 134 29.79 -3.24 15.02
CA GLU A 134 28.53 -3.14 14.29
C GLU A 134 28.80 -3.27 12.79
N GLU A 135 28.07 -4.16 12.13
CA GLU A 135 28.15 -4.35 10.68
C GLU A 135 26.75 -4.24 10.08
N ILE A 136 26.59 -3.41 9.05
CA ILE A 136 25.33 -3.25 8.32
C ILE A 136 25.42 -4.01 7.00
N PHE A 137 24.52 -4.96 6.80
CA PHE A 137 24.37 -5.72 5.57
C PHE A 137 23.07 -5.35 4.89
N ILE A 138 23.17 -4.98 3.62
CA ILE A 138 22.02 -4.59 2.82
C ILE A 138 21.86 -5.67 1.76
N GLY A 139 20.91 -6.57 1.99
CA GLY A 139 20.54 -7.58 1.01
C GLY A 139 19.44 -7.07 0.08
N ASN A 140 19.16 -7.83 -0.97
CA ASN A 140 18.04 -7.55 -1.89
C ASN A 140 16.67 -7.60 -1.20
N GLU A 141 16.57 -8.28 -0.06
CA GLU A 141 15.29 -8.58 0.61
C GLU A 141 15.18 -7.96 2.01
N ASN A 142 16.30 -7.84 2.73
CA ASN A 142 16.33 -7.43 4.12
C ASN A 142 17.55 -6.58 4.43
N ILE A 143 17.38 -5.62 5.33
CA ILE A 143 18.50 -4.91 5.95
C ILE A 143 18.82 -5.62 7.26
N LYS A 144 20.09 -5.97 7.46
CA LYS A 144 20.56 -6.66 8.66
C LYS A 144 21.62 -5.82 9.34
N ILE A 145 21.49 -5.66 10.66
CA ILE A 145 22.49 -5.00 11.48
C ILE A 145 22.99 -6.02 12.48
N ARG A 146 24.25 -6.42 12.30
CA ARG A 146 24.92 -7.39 13.15
C ARG A 146 25.70 -6.66 14.23
N TYR A 147 25.42 -7.03 15.47
CA TYR A 147 26.18 -6.66 16.65
C TYR A 147 27.05 -7.83 17.07
N SER A 148 28.34 -7.59 17.24
CA SER A 148 29.30 -8.55 17.79
C SER A 148 29.68 -8.19 19.20
N PHE A 149 30.01 -9.19 20.01
CA PHE A 149 30.29 -9.04 21.43
C PHE A 149 31.53 -9.84 21.80
N GLU A 150 32.39 -9.24 22.62
CA GLU A 150 33.57 -9.92 23.22
C GLU A 150 33.20 -10.70 24.49
N ILE A 151 31.98 -10.52 24.98
CA ILE A 151 31.45 -11.15 26.19
C ILE A 151 30.31 -12.10 25.83
N THR A 152 30.13 -13.15 26.64
CA THR A 152 28.99 -14.05 26.52
C THR A 152 27.70 -13.36 26.97
N LEU A 153 26.64 -13.47 26.17
CA LEU A 153 25.34 -12.87 26.46
C LEU A 153 24.44 -13.81 27.30
N GLU A 154 24.97 -14.33 28.41
CA GLU A 154 24.23 -15.23 29.31
C GLU A 154 23.00 -14.53 29.94
N GLY A 155 21.89 -15.25 30.04
CA GLY A 155 20.65 -14.74 30.66
C GLY A 155 19.89 -13.69 29.84
N ILE A 156 20.38 -13.30 28.66
CA ILE A 156 19.65 -12.41 27.75
C ILE A 156 18.72 -13.24 26.85
N GLU A 157 17.44 -13.21 27.18
CA GLU A 157 16.39 -13.80 26.36
C GLU A 157 15.99 -12.84 25.23
N LEU A 158 16.15 -13.28 23.98
CA LEU A 158 15.73 -12.52 22.81
C LEU A 158 14.40 -13.05 22.30
N GLU A 159 13.40 -12.18 22.26
CA GLU A 159 12.14 -12.45 21.57
C GLU A 159 12.29 -12.06 20.10
N PRO A 160 11.80 -12.86 19.15
CA PRO A 160 12.12 -12.68 17.74
C PRO A 160 11.52 -11.41 17.12
N CYS A 161 10.50 -10.79 17.73
CA CYS A 161 9.77 -9.65 17.19
C CYS A 161 9.99 -8.40 18.03
N ILE A 162 10.45 -7.32 17.37
CA ILE A 162 10.50 -5.97 17.95
C ILE A 162 9.29 -5.16 17.49
N MET A 163 8.91 -5.26 16.23
CA MET A 163 7.76 -4.57 15.67
C MET A 163 6.98 -5.50 14.74
N SER A 164 5.71 -5.72 15.07
CA SER A 164 4.74 -6.33 14.17
C SER A 164 3.87 -5.25 13.54
N VAL A 165 3.43 -5.48 12.31
CA VAL A 165 2.52 -4.59 11.59
C VAL A 165 1.38 -5.42 11.05
N ALA A 166 0.16 -5.06 11.45
CA ALA A 166 -1.07 -5.51 10.85
C ALA A 166 -1.52 -4.47 9.83
N TYR A 167 -1.45 -4.81 8.54
CA TYR A 167 -1.95 -3.96 7.47
C TYR A 167 -3.19 -4.61 6.84
N LYS A 168 -4.25 -3.82 6.66
CA LYS A 168 -5.49 -4.29 6.06
C LYS A 168 -5.75 -3.55 4.77
N THR A 169 -5.87 -4.32 3.69
CA THR A 169 -6.31 -3.86 2.38
C THR A 169 -7.75 -4.27 2.07
N LEU A 170 -8.24 -3.94 0.87
CA LEU A 170 -9.55 -4.40 0.39
C LEU A 170 -9.54 -5.87 0.01
N LYS A 171 -8.37 -6.40 -0.35
CA LYS A 171 -8.21 -7.77 -0.87
C LYS A 171 -7.69 -8.71 0.20
N GLU A 172 -6.91 -8.21 1.14
CA GLU A 172 -6.19 -9.01 2.11
C GLU A 172 -6.05 -8.31 3.46
N SER A 173 -5.90 -9.10 4.51
CA SER A 173 -5.45 -8.64 5.81
C SER A 173 -4.20 -9.44 6.12
N VAL A 174 -3.10 -8.75 6.38
CA VAL A 174 -1.80 -9.39 6.59
C VAL A 174 -1.20 -8.87 7.88
N VAL A 175 -0.58 -9.76 8.62
CA VAL A 175 0.23 -9.43 9.79
C VAL A 175 1.64 -9.92 9.51
N GLY A 176 2.59 -9.00 9.55
CA GLY A 176 4.00 -9.30 9.32
C GLY A 176 4.88 -8.73 10.44
N THR A 177 6.14 -9.17 10.46
CA THR A 177 7.15 -8.64 11.39
C THR A 177 8.03 -7.66 10.61
N ALA A 178 7.91 -6.37 10.91
CA ALA A 178 8.71 -5.34 10.26
C ALA A 178 10.15 -5.30 10.79
N ILE A 179 10.31 -5.52 12.10
CA ILE A 179 11.63 -5.52 12.76
C ILE A 179 11.71 -6.75 13.66
N SER A 180 12.73 -7.57 13.41
CA SER A 180 13.01 -8.79 14.16
C SER A 180 14.43 -8.82 14.70
N VAL A 181 14.68 -9.72 15.64
CA VAL A 181 16.02 -9.97 16.18
C VAL A 181 16.27 -11.47 16.26
N LYS A 182 17.52 -11.87 15.98
CA LYS A 182 17.95 -13.25 16.06
C LYS A 182 19.36 -13.34 16.66
N ARG A 183 19.59 -14.33 17.53
CA ARG A 183 20.94 -14.71 17.98
C ARG A 183 21.57 -15.65 16.95
N GLU A 184 22.82 -15.39 16.59
CA GLU A 184 23.65 -16.30 15.81
C GLU A 184 24.61 -17.04 16.77
N TYR A 185 24.26 -18.29 17.08
CA TYR A 185 24.92 -19.09 18.13
C TYR A 185 26.41 -19.40 17.89
N ILE A 186 26.92 -19.22 16.67
CA ILE A 186 28.28 -19.62 16.31
C ILE A 186 29.31 -18.54 16.70
N SER A 187 28.88 -17.32 17.00
CA SER A 187 29.79 -16.16 17.11
C SER A 187 29.36 -15.11 18.15
N GLU A 188 28.50 -15.46 19.11
CA GLU A 188 27.89 -14.52 20.08
C GLU A 188 27.29 -13.27 19.41
N ASN A 189 26.86 -13.36 18.15
CA ASN A 189 26.31 -12.22 17.43
C ASN A 189 24.80 -12.10 17.67
N VAL A 190 24.33 -10.85 17.66
CA VAL A 190 22.91 -10.53 17.62
C VAL A 190 22.63 -9.77 16.33
N CYS A 191 21.67 -10.26 15.56
CA CYS A 191 21.30 -9.71 14.27
C CYS A 191 19.91 -9.09 14.38
N LEU A 192 19.84 -7.77 14.18
CA LEU A 192 18.60 -7.05 13.92
C LEU A 192 18.27 -7.15 12.44
N ILE A 193 17.03 -7.46 12.09
CA ILE A 193 16.58 -7.61 10.72
C ILE A 193 15.39 -6.67 10.50
N ILE A 194 15.48 -5.83 9.47
CA ILE A 194 14.40 -4.95 9.00
C ILE A 194 13.88 -5.56 7.70
N ASP A 195 12.59 -5.92 7.69
CA ASP A 195 11.93 -6.48 6.51
C ASP A 195 11.58 -5.37 5.51
N SER A 196 12.56 -5.06 4.67
CA SER A 196 12.45 -3.98 3.70
C SER A 196 11.47 -4.30 2.57
N ILE A 197 11.26 -5.57 2.22
CA ILE A 197 10.24 -5.95 1.21
C ILE A 197 8.86 -5.65 1.76
N PHE A 198 8.56 -6.17 2.95
CA PHE A 198 7.27 -6.01 3.59
C PHE A 198 6.92 -4.52 3.81
N LEU A 199 7.88 -3.72 4.28
CA LEU A 199 7.70 -2.27 4.41
C LEU A 199 7.45 -1.60 3.05
N ASN A 200 8.23 -1.93 2.02
CA ASN A 200 8.05 -1.37 0.68
C ASN A 200 6.71 -1.76 0.03
N GLU A 201 6.19 -2.97 0.30
CA GLU A 201 4.87 -3.39 -0.17
C GLU A 201 3.77 -2.50 0.41
N ILE A 202 3.82 -2.23 1.71
CA ILE A 202 2.87 -1.34 2.38
C ILE A 202 2.99 0.09 1.85
N MET A 203 4.21 0.60 1.69
CA MET A 203 4.46 1.98 1.23
C MET A 203 4.06 2.23 -0.22
N LYS A 204 4.03 1.18 -1.04
CA LYS A 204 3.62 1.25 -2.46
C LYS A 204 2.12 0.98 -2.66
N ASP A 205 1.37 0.67 -1.60
CA ASP A 205 -0.07 0.46 -1.72
C ASP A 205 -0.77 1.78 -2.10
N PRO A 206 -1.43 1.86 -3.27
CA PRO A 206 -2.09 3.08 -3.74
C PRO A 206 -3.29 3.49 -2.87
N LEU A 207 -3.86 2.58 -2.10
CA LEU A 207 -5.01 2.84 -1.23
C LEU A 207 -4.61 3.21 0.20
N MET A 208 -3.33 3.10 0.55
CA MET A 208 -2.85 3.48 1.85
C MET A 208 -2.78 5.00 1.98
N SER A 209 -3.19 5.53 3.14
CA SER A 209 -3.18 6.97 3.34
C SER A 209 -1.73 7.47 3.48
N LYS A 210 -1.47 8.68 2.97
CA LYS A 210 -0.14 9.30 3.11
C LYS A 210 0.24 9.52 4.58
N SER A 211 -0.75 9.77 5.45
CA SER A 211 -0.53 9.92 6.89
C SER A 211 -0.11 8.60 7.53
N ASP A 212 -0.74 7.48 7.19
CA ASP A 212 -0.42 6.18 7.77
C ASP A 212 0.96 5.70 7.30
N ILE A 213 1.28 5.90 6.01
CA ILE A 213 2.63 5.62 5.48
C ILE A 213 3.68 6.45 6.22
N LYS A 214 3.43 7.74 6.41
CA LYS A 214 4.35 8.64 7.10
C LYS A 214 4.54 8.24 8.56
N ASP A 215 3.45 7.88 9.24
CA ASP A 215 3.49 7.41 10.62
C ASP A 215 4.30 6.11 10.74
N LEU A 216 3.98 5.09 9.94
CA LEU A 216 4.73 3.82 9.92
C LEU A 216 6.22 4.06 9.68
N ASN A 217 6.56 4.91 8.70
CA ASN A 217 7.95 5.24 8.40
C ASN A 217 8.65 5.90 9.59
N SER A 218 7.98 6.83 10.27
CA SER A 218 8.48 7.48 11.49
C SER A 218 8.75 6.46 12.59
N GLN A 219 7.83 5.53 12.83
CA GLN A 219 7.97 4.53 13.89
C GLN A 219 9.16 3.60 13.66
N VAL A 220 9.37 3.13 12.42
CA VAL A 220 10.53 2.31 12.07
C VAL A 220 11.83 3.10 12.33
N ASN A 221 11.89 4.36 11.86
CA ASN A 221 13.06 5.21 12.07
C ASN A 221 13.30 5.57 13.54
N ASP A 222 12.25 5.78 14.33
CA ASP A 222 12.35 6.03 15.76
C ASP A 222 12.90 4.80 16.50
N ILE A 223 12.47 3.59 16.11
CA ILE A 223 13.05 2.35 16.64
C ILE A 223 14.54 2.25 16.32
N LEU A 224 14.95 2.51 15.07
CA LEU A 224 16.35 2.52 14.65
C LEU A 224 17.19 3.52 15.45
N LYS A 225 16.67 4.72 15.66
CA LYS A 225 17.32 5.74 16.48
C LYS A 225 17.46 5.31 17.94
N ILE A 226 16.44 4.68 18.51
CA ILE A 226 16.46 4.18 19.90
C ILE A 226 17.53 3.09 20.09
N ILE A 227 17.74 2.24 19.08
CA ILE A 227 18.80 1.23 19.07
C ILE A 227 20.15 1.77 18.61
N GLY A 228 20.27 3.08 18.34
CA GLY A 228 21.53 3.76 18.05
C GLY A 228 22.00 3.67 16.60
N VAL A 229 21.07 3.49 15.65
CA VAL A 229 21.30 3.56 14.21
C VAL A 229 20.84 4.93 13.73
N ASP A 230 21.80 5.85 13.55
CA ASP A 230 21.53 7.25 13.15
C ASP A 230 21.37 7.41 11.63
N CYS A 231 20.56 6.54 11.02
CA CYS A 231 20.20 6.58 9.62
C CYS A 231 18.77 6.06 9.43
N GLU A 232 18.02 6.68 8.51
CA GLU A 232 16.69 6.20 8.13
C GLU A 232 16.80 4.88 7.36
N TRP A 233 15.86 3.96 7.58
CA TRP A 233 15.97 2.61 7.03
C TRP A 233 16.00 2.60 5.48
N ASP A 234 15.29 3.54 4.85
CA ASP A 234 15.20 3.73 3.41
C ASP A 234 16.44 4.41 2.79
N LYS A 235 17.37 4.89 3.63
CA LYS A 235 18.64 5.53 3.23
C LYS A 235 19.88 4.73 3.64
N LEU A 236 19.70 3.58 4.29
CA LEU A 236 20.82 2.76 4.75
C LEU A 236 21.74 2.32 3.59
N SER A 237 21.21 2.14 2.37
CA SER A 237 22.02 1.83 1.18
C SER A 237 23.05 2.91 0.88
N ASP A 238 22.63 4.17 0.95
CA ASP A 238 23.48 5.32 0.62
C ASP A 238 24.49 5.57 1.75
N TYR A 239 24.08 5.33 2.99
CA TYR A 239 24.92 5.43 4.18
C TYR A 239 26.11 4.46 4.15
N CYS A 240 25.90 3.21 3.74
CA CYS A 240 26.99 2.23 3.64
C CYS A 240 28.00 2.61 2.56
N ASN A 241 27.55 3.10 1.41
CA ASN A 241 28.42 3.51 0.31
C ASN A 241 29.26 4.76 0.62
N ALA A 242 28.80 5.64 1.50
CA ALA A 242 29.53 6.84 1.91
C ALA A 242 30.60 6.57 2.98
N ASN A 243 30.48 5.46 3.71
CA ASN A 243 31.36 5.09 4.84
C ASN A 243 32.23 3.86 4.56
N SER A 244 32.27 3.35 3.32
CA SER A 244 33.19 2.30 2.85
C SER A 244 34.32 2.88 2.02
#